data_AF-A0A7T0FYZ2-F1
#
_entry.id   AF-A0A7T0FYZ2-F1
#
_cell.length_a   1.000
_cell.length_b   1.000
_cell.length_c   1.000
_cell.angle_alpha   90.00
_cell.angle_beta   90.00
_cell.angle_gamma   90.00
#
_symmetry.space_group_name_H-M   'P 1'
#
loop_
_entity.id
_entity.type
_entity.pdbx_description
1 polymer ?
#
loop_
_entity_poly.entity_id
_entity_poly.type
_entity_poly.pdbx_seq_one_letter_code
_entity_poly.pdbx_strand_id
1 'polypeptide(L)'
;MEFVLVKFAGRRRVLVDDEGMGYNRDESGQEQVLEIPGGVHSVRLGGLHDYLPLAHDVDINQTTRDNPLVLEFSSTSCSSQPAEEI
;
A
#
# COMPACT_ATOMS: atom_id res chain seq x y z
N MET A 1 -8.06 17.19 0.07
CA MET A 1 -6.93 16.29 -0.22
C MET A 1 -6.72 15.47 1.03
N GLU A 2 -6.53 14.18 0.87
CA GLU A 2 -6.44 13.19 1.93
C GLU A 2 -5.07 12.49 1.88
N PHE A 3 -4.73 11.78 2.95
CA PHE A 3 -3.40 11.23 3.18
C PHE A 3 -3.49 9.73 3.46
N VAL A 4 -2.73 8.95 2.70
CA VAL A 4 -2.59 7.50 2.91
C VAL A 4 -1.15 7.10 3.12
N LEU A 5 -0.94 6.12 3.99
CA LEU A 5 0.33 5.44 4.16
C LEU A 5 0.17 3.98 3.71
N VAL A 6 0.78 3.65 2.58
CA VAL A 6 0.70 2.28 2.04
C VAL A 6 1.91 1.48 2.52
N LYS A 7 1.68 0.40 3.27
CA LYS A 7 2.74 -0.46 3.78
C LYS A 7 2.88 -1.70 2.91
N PHE A 8 4.09 -1.88 2.40
CA PHE A 8 4.50 -3.08 1.67
C PHE A 8 6.03 -3.23 1.81
N ALA A 9 6.53 -4.47 1.82
CA ALA A 9 7.95 -4.75 2.04
C ALA A 9 8.85 -4.15 0.95
N GLY A 10 8.39 -4.14 -0.30
CA GLY A 10 9.08 -3.54 -1.44
C GLY A 10 8.62 -2.12 -1.77
N ARG A 11 9.40 -1.43 -2.61
CA ARG A 11 8.96 -0.19 -3.25
C ARG A 11 8.05 -0.52 -4.43
N ARG A 12 6.80 -0.07 -4.36
CA ARG A 12 5.75 -0.29 -5.34
C ARG A 12 5.09 1.04 -5.68
N ARG A 13 4.70 1.17 -6.95
CA ARG A 13 3.84 2.28 -7.38
C ARG A 13 2.47 2.09 -6.76
N VAL A 14 1.89 3.11 -6.16
CA VAL A 14 0.51 3.07 -5.65
C VAL A 14 -0.41 3.57 -6.74
N LEU A 15 -1.42 2.76 -7.05
CA LEU A 15 -2.47 3.06 -8.01
C LEU A 15 -3.78 3.28 -7.25
N VAL A 16 -4.46 4.37 -7.53
CA VAL A 16 -5.77 4.74 -6.98
C VAL A 16 -6.70 4.89 -8.17
N ASP A 17 -7.74 4.06 -8.25
CA ASP A 17 -8.65 4.00 -9.41
C ASP A 17 -7.90 3.88 -10.75
N ASP A 18 -6.89 2.99 -10.78
CA ASP A 18 -5.98 2.77 -11.91
C ASP A 18 -4.99 3.93 -12.21
N GLU A 19 -5.08 5.05 -11.50
CA GLU A 19 -4.19 6.20 -11.66
C GLU A 19 -3.00 6.14 -10.70
N GLY A 20 -1.79 6.41 -11.20
CA GLY A 20 -0.58 6.28 -10.39
C GLY A 20 -0.27 7.52 -9.56
N MET A 21 -0.47 7.43 -8.24
CA MET A 21 -0.32 8.54 -7.28
C MET A 21 1.10 8.73 -6.74
N GLY A 22 1.96 7.71 -6.87
CA GLY A 22 3.33 7.79 -6.38
C GLY A 22 3.88 6.42 -6.01
N TYR A 23 4.85 6.38 -5.10
CA TYR A 23 5.43 5.15 -4.57
C TYR A 23 5.17 5.07 -3.06
N ASN A 24 4.91 3.88 -2.56
CA ASN A 24 4.69 3.65 -1.13
C ASN A 24 5.94 3.90 -0.26
N ARG A 25 7.12 3.89 -0.90
CA ARG A 25 8.42 4.16 -0.29
C ARG A 25 9.22 5.16 -1.11
N ASP A 26 10.01 5.96 -0.42
CA ASP A 26 10.96 6.90 -1.02
C ASP A 26 12.20 6.17 -1.62
N GLU A 27 13.16 6.95 -2.14
CA GLU A 27 14.40 6.40 -2.69
C GLU A 27 15.33 5.77 -1.64
N SER A 28 15.15 6.15 -0.36
CA SER A 28 15.87 5.58 0.78
C SER A 28 15.22 4.29 1.30
N GLY A 29 14.07 3.89 0.75
CA GLY A 29 13.30 2.74 1.17
C GLY A 29 12.43 2.97 2.42
N GLN A 30 12.30 4.22 2.88
CA GLN A 30 11.41 4.59 3.98
C GLN A 30 9.96 4.70 3.49
N GLU A 31 9.01 4.36 4.34
CA GLU A 31 7.58 4.52 4.03
C GLU A 31 7.25 6.00 3.84
N GLN A 32 6.44 6.31 2.83
CA GLN A 32 6.07 7.68 2.50
C GLN A 32 4.55 7.83 2.49
N VAL A 33 4.07 8.93 3.07
CA VAL A 33 2.67 9.34 2.99
C VAL A 33 2.39 9.94 1.61
N LEU A 34 1.31 9.47 0.98
CA LEU A 34 0.85 9.94 -0.33
C LEU A 34 -0.38 10.82 -0.18
N GLU A 35 -0.45 11.85 -1.01
CA GLU A 35 -1.59 12.76 -1.12
C GLU A 35 -2.52 12.27 -2.23
N ILE A 36 -3.79 12.06 -1.90
CA ILE A 36 -4.78 11.51 -2.81
C ILE A 36 -6.12 12.26 -2.71
N PRO A 37 -6.98 12.17 -3.72
CA PRO A 37 -8.35 12.66 -3.61
C PRO A 37 -9.08 11.98 -2.44
N GLY A 38 -10.03 12.71 -1.83
CA GLY A 38 -10.89 12.14 -0.80
C GLY A 38 -12.15 11.53 -1.41
N GLY A 39 -12.69 10.51 -0.74
CA GLY A 39 -13.83 9.71 -1.20
C GLY A 39 -13.53 8.22 -1.23
N VAL A 40 -14.44 7.46 -1.84
CA VAL A 40 -14.30 6.01 -2.00
C VAL A 40 -13.41 5.71 -3.19
N HIS A 41 -12.31 5.00 -2.94
CA HIS A 41 -11.32 4.67 -3.94
C HIS A 41 -10.89 3.21 -3.85
N SER A 42 -10.47 2.65 -4.99
CA SER A 42 -9.81 1.34 -5.04
C SER A 42 -8.30 1.52 -5.11
N VAL A 43 -7.61 1.16 -4.02
CA VAL A 43 -6.15 1.31 -3.90
C VAL A 43 -5.47 -0.02 -4.15
N ARG A 44 -4.50 -0.06 -5.07
CA ARG A 44 -3.70 -1.25 -5.40
C ARG A 44 -2.24 -0.93 -5.65
N LEU A 45 -1.38 -1.94 -5.63
CA LEU A 45 0.03 -1.80 -5.97
C LEU A 45 0.26 -2.06 -7.46
N GLY A 46 1.19 -1.33 -8.07
CA GLY A 46 1.57 -1.50 -9.46
C GLY A 46 2.67 -2.55 -9.63
N GLY A 47 2.65 -3.25 -10.77
CA GLY A 47 3.64 -4.25 -11.14
C GLY A 47 3.12 -5.68 -10.98
N LEU A 48 3.99 -6.61 -10.60
CA LEU A 48 3.63 -8.01 -10.38
C LEU A 48 2.64 -8.14 -9.22
N HIS A 49 1.60 -8.97 -9.40
CA HIS A 49 0.59 -9.28 -8.39
C HIS A 49 1.10 -10.35 -7.41
N ASP A 50 2.19 -10.04 -6.70
CA ASP A 50 2.84 -10.90 -5.70
C ASP A 50 2.48 -10.48 -4.25
N TYR A 51 1.29 -9.93 -4.07
CA TYR A 51 0.85 -9.34 -2.82
C TYR A 51 -0.66 -9.56 -2.58
N LEU A 52 -1.06 -9.52 -1.31
CA LEU A 52 -2.45 -9.58 -0.86
C LEU A 52 -2.75 -8.49 0.18
N PRO A 53 -3.97 -7.95 0.21
CA PRO A 53 -5.02 -8.16 -0.81
C PRO A 53 -4.60 -7.53 -2.16
N LEU A 54 -5.24 -7.91 -3.26
CA LEU A 54 -4.90 -7.34 -4.59
C LEU A 54 -5.30 -5.87 -4.72
N ALA A 55 -6.31 -5.46 -3.96
CA ALA A 55 -6.77 -4.07 -3.82
C ALA A 55 -7.41 -3.87 -2.44
N HIS A 56 -7.50 -2.61 -2.02
CA HIS A 56 -8.25 -2.13 -0.87
C HIS A 56 -9.31 -1.15 -1.37
N ASP A 57 -10.58 -1.49 -1.22
CA ASP A 57 -11.69 -0.55 -1.47
C ASP A 57 -11.99 0.18 -0.16
N VAL A 58 -11.59 1.44 -0.08
CA VAL A 58 -11.62 2.21 1.17
C VAL A 58 -12.20 3.59 0.95
N ASP A 59 -12.93 4.06 1.96
CA ASP A 59 -13.39 5.44 2.02
C ASP A 59 -12.34 6.30 2.72
N ILE A 60 -11.73 7.20 1.96
CA ILE A 60 -10.60 8.00 2.36
C ILE A 60 -11.14 9.38 2.70
N ASN A 61 -11.50 9.56 3.96
CA ASN A 61 -12.06 10.79 4.49
C ASN A 61 -11.48 11.06 5.87
N GLN A 62 -11.37 12.35 6.23
CA GLN A 62 -10.94 12.81 7.55
C GLN A 62 -9.52 12.38 7.96
N THR A 63 -8.64 12.23 6.98
CA THR A 63 -7.22 11.91 7.18
C THR A 63 -6.36 13.17 7.18
N THR A 64 -5.23 13.13 7.86
CA THR A 64 -4.25 14.22 7.87
C THR A 64 -2.85 13.67 7.64
N ARG A 65 -1.88 14.53 7.33
CA ARG A 65 -0.48 14.10 7.17
C ARG A 65 0.08 13.42 8.42
N ASP A 66 -0.31 13.89 9.60
CA ASP A 66 0.10 13.33 10.90
C ASP A 66 -0.73 12.11 11.32
N ASN A 67 -1.90 11.90 10.71
CA ASN A 67 -2.77 10.75 10.93
C ASN A 67 -3.35 10.23 9.59
N PRO A 68 -2.51 9.60 8.75
CA PRO A 68 -2.93 9.09 7.46
C PRO A 68 -3.71 7.78 7.61
N LEU A 69 -4.55 7.45 6.62
CA LEU A 69 -5.14 6.12 6.53
C LEU A 69 -4.05 5.10 6.15
N VAL A 70 -3.85 4.09 6.99
CA VAL A 70 -2.82 3.06 6.76
C VAL A 70 -3.42 1.88 6.00
N LEU A 71 -2.84 1.54 4.86
CA LEU A 71 -3.23 0.40 4.03
C LEU A 71 -2.08 -0.60 3.97
N GLU A 72 -2.31 -1.80 4.47
CA GLU A 72 -1.27 -2.83 4.55
C GLU A 72 -1.44 -3.88 3.45
N PHE A 73 -0.35 -4.16 2.76
CA PHE A 73 -0.21 -5.23 1.78
C PHE A 73 0.88 -6.19 2.24
N SER A 74 0.63 -7.48 2.12
CA SER A 74 1.57 -8.54 2.45
C SER A 74 2.01 -9.27 1.18
N SER A 75 3.30 -9.55 1.04
CA SER A 75 3.79 -10.35 -0.09
C SER A 75 3.25 -11.77 -0.02
N THR A 76 2.73 -12.31 -1.12
CA THR A 76 2.30 -13.71 -1.22
C THR A 76 3.45 -14.69 -1.16
N SER A 77 4.67 -14.22 -1.43
CA SER A 77 5.89 -15.04 -1.43
C SER A 77 6.36 -15.49 -0.05
N CYS A 78 5.68 -15.10 1.04
CA CYS A 78 6.00 -15.58 2.38
C CYS A 78 5.24 -16.88 2.69
N SER A 79 5.71 -17.98 2.09
CA SER A 79 5.45 -19.34 2.55
C SER A 79 6.76 -19.96 3.04
N SER A 80 7.35 -19.41 4.11
CA SER A 80 8.35 -20.12 4.88
C SER A 80 7.65 -20.76 6.08
N GLN A 81 7.04 -21.93 5.87
CA GLN A 81 6.69 -22.82 6.98
C GLN A 81 7.98 -23.27 7.70
N PRO A 82 7.94 -23.48 9.03
CA PRO A 82 9.13 -23.75 9.83
C PRO A 82 9.78 -25.08 9.42
N ALA A 83 11.11 -25.11 9.41
CA ALA A 83 11.88 -26.34 9.38
C ALA A 83 11.67 -27.08 10.71
N GLU A 84 10.66 -27.92 10.77
CA GLU A 84 10.56 -28.99 11.77
C GLU A 84 11.11 -30.24 11.08
N GLU A 85 12.41 -30.48 11.24
CA GLU A 85 13.05 -31.74 10.84
C GLU A 85 13.43 -32.49 12.12
N ILE A 86 12.81 -33.68 12.20
CA ILE A 86 12.84 -34.80 13.15
C ILE A 86 14.20 -35.20 13.71
#